data_AF-A0A969IIZ8-F1
#
_entry.id   AF-A0A969IIZ8-F1
#
_cell.length_a   1.000
_cell.length_b   1.000
_cell.length_c   1.000
_cell.angle_alpha   90.00
_cell.angle_beta   90.00
_cell.angle_gamma   90.00
#
_symmetry.space_group_name_H-M   'P 1'
#
loop_
_entity.id
_entity.type
_entity.pdbx_description
1 polymer ?
#
loop_
_entity_poly.entity_id
_entity_poly.type
_entity_poly.pdbx_seq_one_letter_code
_entity_poly.pdbx_strand_id
1 'polypeptide(L)'
;MFRIGEFAHIAQVSTRLLRYYDQLGLLEPVRIEPETGYRYYSAKQLPRLNRILALKELGLTLEQVRAMLARDLPAAELRGMLALRMADVQQTLMAEQQKLRQIEARIQQLDELGAQTVDDVVLKSIDARPFLASRQILEGMDEAIALLQTATAKTRESLVSLGRVTGFLLS
;
A
#
# COMPACT_ATOMS: atom_id res chain seq x y z
N MET A 1 -6.36 41.48 -24.69
CA MET A 1 -7.09 41.00 -23.49
C MET A 1 -7.84 39.75 -23.90
N PHE A 2 -8.05 38.82 -22.98
CA PHE A 2 -8.67 37.52 -23.23
C PHE A 2 -9.92 37.38 -22.39
N ARG A 3 -10.99 36.83 -22.95
CA ARG A 3 -12.14 36.38 -22.16
C ARG A 3 -11.68 35.29 -21.21
N ILE A 4 -12.40 35.11 -20.10
CA ILE A 4 -12.07 34.10 -19.09
C ILE A 4 -11.84 32.69 -19.66
N GLY A 5 -12.60 32.28 -20.69
CA GLY A 5 -12.44 30.98 -21.35
C GLY A 5 -11.13 30.87 -22.15
N GLU A 6 -10.78 31.91 -22.91
CA GLU A 6 -9.54 31.96 -23.68
C GLU A 6 -8.32 32.00 -22.75
N PHE A 7 -8.38 32.80 -21.67
CA PHE A 7 -7.32 32.87 -20.68
C PHE A 7 -7.14 31.54 -19.93
N ALA A 8 -8.25 30.88 -19.56
CA ALA A 8 -8.25 29.56 -18.94
C ALA A 8 -7.60 28.52 -19.85
N HIS A 9 -7.90 28.55 -21.15
CA HIS A 9 -7.31 27.65 -22.13
C HIS A 9 -5.80 27.87 -22.27
N ILE A 10 -5.34 29.12 -22.40
CA ILE A 10 -3.91 29.46 -22.48
C ILE A 10 -3.16 29.02 -21.22
N ALA A 11 -3.76 29.23 -20.05
CA ALA A 11 -3.15 28.88 -18.77
C ALA A 11 -3.39 27.41 -18.34
N GLN A 12 -4.10 26.61 -19.15
CA GLN A 12 -4.48 25.22 -18.85
C GLN A 12 -5.18 25.04 -17.49
N VAL A 13 -6.04 25.99 -17.13
CA VAL A 13 -6.86 25.93 -15.90
C VAL A 13 -8.34 25.94 -16.24
N SER A 14 -9.19 25.62 -15.28
CA SER A 14 -10.63 25.78 -15.46
C SER A 14 -11.05 27.24 -15.29
N THR A 15 -12.10 27.65 -16.02
CA THR A 15 -12.75 28.96 -15.80
C THR A 15 -13.30 29.08 -14.38
N ARG A 16 -13.73 27.96 -13.78
CA ARG A 16 -14.16 27.89 -12.38
C ARG A 16 -13.03 28.29 -11.42
N LEU A 17 -11.80 27.83 -11.66
CA LEU A 17 -10.65 28.19 -10.83
C LEU A 17 -10.36 29.69 -10.90
N LEU A 18 -10.39 30.28 -12.09
CA LEU A 18 -10.20 31.73 -12.26
C LEU A 18 -11.28 32.54 -11.55
N ARG A 19 -12.55 32.14 -11.64
CA ARG A 19 -13.64 32.78 -10.89
C ARG A 19 -13.44 32.67 -9.38
N TYR A 20 -12.94 31.53 -8.92
CA TYR A 20 -12.66 31.32 -7.51
C TYR A 20 -11.49 32.19 -7.03
N TYR A 21 -10.42 32.33 -7.82
CA TYR A 21 -9.30 33.22 -7.48
C TYR A 21 -9.68 34.71 -7.55
N ASP A 22 -10.58 35.09 -8.45
CA ASP A 22 -11.19 36.42 -8.49
C ASP A 22 -12.00 36.69 -7.20
N GLN A 23 -12.88 35.78 -6.79
CA GLN A 23 -13.66 35.90 -5.54
C GLN A 23 -12.78 36.04 -4.29
N LEU A 24 -11.58 35.43 -4.32
CA LEU A 24 -10.61 35.51 -3.24
C LEU A 24 -9.63 36.70 -3.39
N GLY A 25 -9.77 37.56 -4.38
CA GLY A 25 -8.84 38.67 -4.65
C GLY A 25 -7.40 38.21 -4.96
N LEU A 26 -7.21 36.92 -5.27
CA LEU A 26 -5.89 36.38 -5.61
C LEU A 26 -5.51 36.74 -7.04
N LEU A 27 -6.48 36.69 -7.95
CA LEU A 27 -6.29 37.04 -9.35
C LEU A 27 -7.57 37.69 -9.91
N GLU A 28 -7.66 39.00 -9.78
CA GLU A 28 -8.80 39.78 -10.27
C GLU A 28 -8.70 40.01 -11.78
N PRO A 29 -9.82 40.02 -12.52
CA PRO A 29 -9.82 40.39 -13.94
C PRO A 29 -9.38 41.84 -14.11
N VAL A 30 -8.66 42.15 -15.20
CA VAL A 30 -8.29 43.55 -15.53
C VAL A 30 -9.49 44.39 -15.95
N ARG A 31 -10.59 43.76 -16.38
CA ARG A 31 -11.83 44.43 -16.73
C ARG A 31 -13.01 43.49 -16.53
N ILE A 32 -14.08 44.02 -15.95
CA ILE A 32 -15.41 43.40 -15.96
C ILE A 32 -16.28 44.27 -16.86
N GLU A 33 -16.90 43.65 -17.86
CA GLU A 33 -17.82 44.34 -18.76
C GLU A 33 -19.13 44.69 -18.01
N PRO A 34 -19.52 45.97 -17.94
CA PRO A 34 -20.63 46.41 -17.09
C PRO A 34 -21.99 45.81 -17.48
N GLU A 35 -22.25 45.64 -18.77
CA GLU A 35 -23.56 45.22 -19.29
C GLU A 35 -23.80 43.71 -19.16
N THR A 36 -22.74 42.91 -19.28
CA THR A 36 -22.83 41.44 -19.38
C THR A 36 -22.20 40.72 -18.19
N GLY A 37 -21.37 41.41 -17.40
CA GLY A 37 -20.55 40.82 -16.35
C GLY A 37 -19.40 39.94 -16.86
N TYR A 38 -19.06 40.00 -18.16
CA TYR A 38 -17.94 39.24 -18.71
C TYR A 38 -16.60 39.69 -18.14
N ARG A 39 -15.76 38.71 -17.79
CA ARG A 39 -14.43 38.93 -17.21
C ARG A 39 -13.35 38.83 -18.26
N TYR A 40 -12.46 39.82 -18.25
CA TYR A 40 -11.31 39.90 -19.14
C TYR A 40 -10.01 39.88 -18.35
N TYR A 41 -9.08 39.08 -18.84
CA TYR A 41 -7.73 38.91 -18.28
C TYR A 41 -6.67 39.36 -19.29
N SER A 42 -5.50 39.73 -18.80
CA SER A 42 -4.36 40.12 -19.63
C SER A 42 -3.27 39.06 -19.61
N ALA A 43 -2.52 38.88 -20.70
CA ALA A 43 -1.32 38.02 -20.71
C ALA A 43 -0.32 38.43 -19.61
N LYS A 44 -0.28 39.71 -19.23
CA LYS A 44 0.55 40.21 -18.12
C LYS A 44 0.21 39.60 -16.76
N GLN A 45 -0.94 38.95 -16.63
CA GLN A 45 -1.38 38.27 -15.40
C GLN A 45 -0.93 36.80 -15.35
N LEU A 46 -0.43 36.21 -16.44
CA LEU A 46 0.05 34.84 -16.47
C LEU A 46 1.18 34.58 -15.46
N PRO A 47 2.20 35.46 -15.30
CA PRO A 47 3.23 35.24 -14.29
C PRO A 47 2.67 35.18 -12.87
N ARG A 48 1.65 36.00 -12.55
CA ARG A 48 0.98 35.98 -11.25
C ARG A 48 0.20 34.68 -11.05
N LEU A 49 -0.56 34.25 -12.06
CA LEU A 49 -1.27 32.97 -12.01
C LEU A 49 -0.31 31.79 -11.82
N ASN A 50 0.77 31.73 -12.59
CA ASN A 50 1.77 30.67 -12.47
C ASN A 50 2.39 30.63 -11.07
N ARG A 51 2.64 31.79 -10.45
CA ARG A 51 3.12 31.86 -9.07
C ARG A 51 2.08 31.34 -8.07
N ILE A 52 0.80 31.66 -8.25
CA ILE A 52 -0.29 31.12 -7.42
C ILE A 52 -0.33 29.59 -7.52
N LEU A 53 -0.25 29.06 -8.75
CA LEU A 53 -0.30 27.61 -9.00
C LEU A 53 0.91 26.89 -8.39
N ALA A 54 2.13 27.39 -8.61
CA ALA A 54 3.34 26.80 -8.05
C ALA A 54 3.30 26.76 -6.51
N LEU A 55 2.84 27.84 -5.86
CA LEU A 55 2.69 27.84 -4.40
C LEU A 55 1.61 26.85 -3.93
N LYS A 56 0.53 26.68 -4.71
CA LYS A 56 -0.49 25.67 -4.42
C LYS A 56 0.03 24.24 -4.55
N GLU A 57 0.88 23.98 -5.54
CA GLU A 57 1.53 22.67 -5.74
C GLU A 57 2.43 22.28 -4.56
N LEU A 58 3.02 23.25 -3.87
CA LEU A 58 3.74 23.00 -2.61
C LEU A 58 2.83 22.60 -1.44
N GLY A 59 1.52 22.57 -1.64
CA GLY A 59 0.52 22.21 -0.63
C GLY A 59 0.16 23.36 0.31
N LEU A 60 0.46 24.60 -0.07
CA LEU A 60 0.08 25.78 0.71
C LEU A 60 -1.43 26.04 0.63
N THR A 61 -1.99 26.58 1.71
CA THR A 61 -3.38 27.05 1.73
C THR A 61 -3.51 28.34 0.91
N LEU A 62 -4.71 28.67 0.45
CA LEU A 62 -4.92 29.91 -0.34
C LEU A 62 -4.66 31.17 0.49
N GLU A 63 -4.84 31.09 1.80
CA GLU A 63 -4.50 32.15 2.74
C GLU A 63 -2.98 32.36 2.81
N GLN A 64 -2.20 31.28 2.93
CA GLN A 64 -0.74 31.32 2.86
C GLN A 64 -0.26 31.86 1.51
N VAL A 65 -0.86 31.40 0.39
CA VAL A 65 -0.55 31.91 -0.95
C VAL A 65 -0.80 33.42 -1.03
N ARG A 66 -1.91 33.91 -0.47
CA ARG A 66 -2.21 35.35 -0.42
C ARG A 66 -1.13 36.11 0.32
N ALA A 67 -0.74 35.65 1.52
CA ALA A 67 0.32 36.26 2.31
C ALA A 67 1.66 36.28 1.54
N MET A 68 2.01 35.18 0.86
CA MET A 68 3.24 35.08 0.07
C MET A 68 3.28 35.93 -1.21
N LEU A 69 2.12 36.45 -1.63
CA LEU A 69 1.99 37.38 -2.76
C LEU A 69 1.91 38.84 -2.32
N ALA A 70 1.77 39.10 -1.02
CA ALA A 70 1.81 40.46 -0.48
C ALA A 70 3.23 41.04 -0.65
N ARG A 71 3.31 42.31 -1.07
CA ARG A 71 4.60 42.96 -1.38
C ARG A 71 5.42 43.29 -0.14
N ASP A 72 4.78 43.39 1.01
CA ASP A 72 5.37 43.92 2.23
C ASP A 72 5.83 42.82 3.21
N LEU A 73 5.68 41.53 2.83
CA LEU A 73 6.14 40.45 3.69
C LEU A 73 7.68 40.33 3.65
N PRO A 74 8.38 40.39 4.78
CA PRO A 74 9.82 40.19 4.84
C PRO A 74 10.22 38.82 4.29
N ALA A 75 11.35 38.75 3.59
CA ALA A 75 11.88 37.48 3.06
C ALA A 75 12.09 36.42 4.16
N ALA A 76 12.37 36.85 5.39
CA ALA A 76 12.49 35.97 6.56
C ALA A 76 11.17 35.26 6.91
N GLU A 77 10.03 35.96 6.83
CA GLU A 77 8.71 35.37 7.10
C GLU A 77 8.33 34.37 6.01
N LEU A 78 8.55 34.71 4.74
CA LEU A 78 8.34 33.79 3.61
C LEU A 78 9.17 32.52 3.77
N ARG A 79 10.44 32.66 4.18
CA ARG A 79 11.33 31.52 4.46
C ARG A 79 10.81 30.70 5.64
N GLY A 80 10.30 31.34 6.69
CA GLY A 80 9.68 30.68 7.83
C GLY A 80 8.46 29.84 7.44
N MET A 81 7.55 30.40 6.64
CA MET A 81 6.38 29.68 6.12
C MET A 81 6.76 28.44 5.30
N LEU A 82 7.76 28.57 4.43
CA LEU A 82 8.26 27.45 3.63
C LEU A 82 8.98 26.41 4.49
N ALA A 83 9.73 26.83 5.51
CA ALA A 83 10.40 25.92 6.44
C ALA A 83 9.39 25.11 7.27
N LEU A 84 8.31 25.73 7.74
CA LEU A 84 7.21 25.03 8.40
C LEU A 84 6.57 24.01 7.45
N ARG A 85 6.26 24.41 6.21
CA ARG A 85 5.71 23.49 5.22
C ARG A 85 6.64 22.31 4.92
N MET A 86 7.94 22.57 4.84
CA MET A 86 8.95 21.53 4.66
C MET A 86 8.95 20.52 5.82
N ALA A 87 8.85 21.00 7.07
CA ALA A 87 8.75 20.13 8.24
C ALA A 87 7.48 19.26 8.20
N ASP A 88 6.33 19.82 7.85
CA ASP A 88 5.07 19.07 7.72
C ASP A 88 5.16 17.95 6.67
N VAL A 89 5.77 18.25 5.52
CA VAL A 89 5.99 17.28 4.44
C VAL A 89 6.92 16.17 4.90
N GLN A 90 8.00 16.50 5.60
CA GLN A 90 8.93 15.52 6.17
C GLN A 90 8.24 14.60 7.18
N GLN A 91 7.41 15.15 8.06
CA GLN A 91 6.63 14.35 9.02
C GLN A 91 5.66 13.41 8.32
N THR A 92 4.95 13.90 7.31
CA THR A 92 4.05 13.08 6.50
C THR A 92 4.80 11.93 5.83
N LEU A 93 5.96 12.22 5.23
CA LEU A 93 6.80 11.21 4.59
C LEU A 93 7.24 10.12 5.58
N MET A 94 7.66 10.50 6.78
CA MET A 94 8.05 9.53 7.82
C MET A 94 6.87 8.63 8.22
N ALA A 95 5.68 9.19 8.38
CA ALA A 95 4.47 8.44 8.71
C ALA A 95 4.07 7.47 7.59
N GLU A 96 4.10 7.91 6.33
CA GLU A 96 3.81 7.05 5.18
C GLU A 96 4.84 5.93 5.01
N GLN A 97 6.13 6.21 5.23
CA GLN A 97 7.17 5.19 5.25
C GLN A 97 6.95 4.14 6.35
N GLN A 98 6.45 4.55 7.52
CA GLN A 98 6.10 3.60 8.59
C GLN A 98 4.91 2.72 8.20
N LYS A 99 3.87 3.29 7.57
CA LYS A 99 2.74 2.51 7.05
C LYS A 99 3.19 1.50 6.00
N LEU A 100 4.09 1.91 5.09
CA LEU A 100 4.63 1.02 4.06
C LEU A 100 5.33 -0.20 4.69
N ARG A 101 6.18 0.01 5.71
CA ARG A 101 6.81 -1.09 6.44
C ARG A 101 5.80 -2.03 7.11
N GLN A 102 4.70 -1.50 7.63
CA GLN A 102 3.63 -2.33 8.22
C GLN A 102 2.92 -3.18 7.16
N ILE A 103 2.65 -2.60 5.99
CA ILE A 103 2.06 -3.32 4.86
C ILE A 103 2.99 -4.44 4.40
N GLU A 104 4.29 -4.17 4.23
CA GLU A 104 5.30 -5.15 3.84
C GLU A 104 5.38 -6.32 4.84
N ALA A 105 5.45 -6.01 6.15
CA ALA A 105 5.46 -7.04 7.19
C ALA A 105 4.18 -7.89 7.16
N ARG A 106 3.02 -7.27 6.87
CA ARG A 106 1.76 -8.00 6.79
C ARG A 106 1.68 -8.93 5.57
N ILE A 107 2.22 -8.50 4.42
CA ILE A 107 2.33 -9.35 3.23
C ILE A 107 3.21 -10.57 3.54
N GLN A 108 4.38 -10.36 4.14
CA GLN A 108 5.30 -11.45 4.52
C GLN A 108 4.63 -12.47 5.44
N GLN A 109 3.89 -12.02 6.46
CA GLN A 109 3.14 -12.92 7.35
C GLN A 109 2.11 -13.77 6.61
N LEU A 110 1.42 -13.21 5.61
CA LEU A 110 0.43 -13.94 4.82
C LEU A 110 1.09 -14.98 3.91
N ASP A 111 2.24 -14.64 3.33
CA ASP A 111 3.01 -15.56 2.50
C ASP A 111 3.55 -16.75 3.32
N GLU A 112 4.03 -16.49 4.54
CA GLU A 112 4.49 -17.53 5.48
C GLU A 112 3.34 -18.45 5.95
N LEU A 113 2.15 -17.89 6.22
CA LEU A 113 0.96 -18.67 6.56
C LEU A 113 0.49 -19.53 5.38
N GLY A 114 0.50 -18.97 4.17
CA GLY A 114 0.17 -19.71 2.94
C GLY A 114 1.12 -20.88 2.68
N ALA A 115 2.42 -20.70 2.95
CA ALA A 115 3.44 -21.74 2.83
C ALA A 115 3.28 -22.88 3.85
N GLN A 116 2.74 -22.60 5.05
CA GLN A 116 2.48 -23.62 6.07
C GLN A 116 1.17 -24.38 5.88
N THR A 117 0.22 -23.85 5.09
CA THR A 117 -1.09 -24.50 4.87
C THR A 117 -1.15 -25.52 3.75
N VAL A 118 -0.03 -25.78 3.05
CA VAL A 118 0.03 -26.84 2.04
C VAL A 118 0.74 -28.05 2.63
N ASP A 119 0.06 -28.80 3.51
CA ASP A 119 0.25 -30.24 3.52
C ASP A 119 -0.18 -30.73 2.13
N ASP A 120 0.78 -30.81 1.22
CA ASP A 120 0.57 -31.18 -0.18
C ASP A 120 0.00 -32.61 -0.23
N VAL A 121 -1.34 -32.73 -0.22
CA VAL A 121 -2.03 -34.02 -0.25
C VAL A 121 -1.86 -34.59 -1.65
N VAL A 122 -0.80 -35.38 -1.83
CA VAL A 122 -0.55 -36.10 -3.07
C VAL A 122 -1.33 -37.41 -3.07
N LEU A 123 -2.29 -37.52 -3.98
CA LEU A 123 -2.91 -38.81 -4.32
C LEU A 123 -1.88 -39.72 -4.99
N LYS A 124 -1.37 -40.72 -4.25
CA LYS A 124 -0.52 -41.78 -4.79
C LYS A 124 -1.34 -43.04 -5.02
N SER A 125 -1.45 -43.45 -6.28
CA SER A 125 -1.88 -44.82 -6.62
C SER A 125 -0.73 -45.77 -6.32
N ILE A 126 -0.99 -46.80 -5.54
CA ILE A 126 -0.03 -47.86 -5.22
C ILE A 126 -0.57 -49.20 -5.74
N ASP A 127 0.31 -50.00 -6.32
CA ASP A 127 -0.04 -51.36 -6.73
C ASP A 127 -0.38 -52.23 -5.51
N ALA A 128 -1.21 -53.26 -5.72
CA ALA A 128 -1.51 -54.24 -4.69
C ALA A 128 -0.23 -54.93 -4.20
N ARG A 129 0.04 -54.84 -2.90
CA ARG A 129 1.22 -55.45 -2.26
C ARG A 129 0.78 -56.36 -1.12
N PRO A 130 1.39 -57.55 -0.97
CA PRO A 130 1.18 -58.38 0.20
C PRO A 130 1.56 -57.61 1.47
N PHE A 131 0.68 -57.61 2.46
CA PHE A 131 0.95 -57.04 3.78
C PHE A 131 0.50 -58.01 4.86
N LEU A 132 1.13 -57.90 6.03
CA LEU A 132 0.72 -58.59 7.24
C LEU A 132 0.15 -57.56 8.21
N ALA A 133 -1.04 -57.84 8.73
CA ALA A 133 -1.66 -57.02 9.75
C ALA A 133 -2.08 -57.89 10.93
N SER A 134 -1.92 -57.37 12.14
CA SER A 134 -2.43 -57.96 13.38
C SER A 134 -3.17 -56.87 14.14
N ARG A 135 -4.29 -57.24 14.77
CA ARG A 135 -5.06 -56.36 15.65
C ARG A 135 -5.21 -57.03 16.99
N GLN A 136 -4.66 -56.40 18.03
CA GLN A 136 -4.75 -56.87 19.41
C GLN A 136 -4.96 -55.66 20.33
N ILE A 137 -5.70 -55.88 21.41
CA ILE A 137 -5.84 -54.92 22.50
C ILE A 137 -4.67 -55.20 23.44
N LEU A 138 -3.91 -54.15 23.76
CA LEU A 138 -2.73 -54.23 24.61
C LEU A 138 -3.02 -53.46 25.89
N GLU A 139 -2.77 -54.08 27.04
CA GLU A 139 -3.05 -53.47 28.34
C GLU A 139 -1.89 -52.57 28.83
N GLY A 140 -0.74 -52.63 28.15
CA GLY A 140 0.42 -51.80 28.49
C GLY A 140 1.53 -51.78 27.44
N MET A 141 2.47 -50.85 27.64
CA MET A 141 3.63 -50.64 26.75
C MET A 141 4.56 -51.86 26.66
N ASP A 142 4.68 -52.64 27.74
CA ASP A 142 5.52 -53.84 27.77
C ASP A 142 5.01 -54.91 26.79
N GLU A 143 3.68 -55.07 26.68
CA GLU A 143 3.05 -55.97 25.71
C GLU A 143 3.24 -55.47 24.28
N ALA A 144 3.21 -54.16 24.05
CA ALA A 144 3.49 -53.56 22.74
C ALA A 144 4.93 -53.83 22.28
N ILE A 145 5.91 -53.70 23.18
CA ILE A 145 7.32 -53.98 22.90
C ILE A 145 7.51 -55.47 22.61
N ALA A 146 6.92 -56.36 23.41
CA ALA A 146 6.99 -57.81 23.20
C ALA A 146 6.35 -58.23 21.86
N LEU A 147 5.24 -57.61 21.47
CA LEU A 147 4.58 -57.85 20.19
C LEU A 147 5.46 -57.40 19.01
N LEU A 148 6.06 -56.22 19.08
CA LEU A 148 6.99 -55.74 18.05
C LEU A 148 8.23 -56.64 17.92
N GLN A 149 8.79 -57.11 19.04
CA GLN A 149 9.92 -58.05 19.05
C GLN A 149 9.53 -59.42 18.45
N THR A 150 8.34 -59.93 18.76
CA THR A 150 7.87 -61.21 18.22
C THR A 150 7.53 -61.11 16.73
N ALA A 151 6.91 -60.00 16.33
CA ALA A 151 6.60 -59.72 14.93
C ALA A 151 7.87 -59.60 14.10
N THR A 152 8.90 -58.90 14.59
CA THR A 152 10.21 -58.78 13.91
C THR A 152 11.00 -60.09 13.90
N ALA A 153 10.93 -60.90 14.96
CA ALA A 153 11.59 -62.21 15.01
C ALA A 153 10.97 -63.22 14.03
N LYS A 154 9.64 -63.33 14.00
CA LYS A 154 8.93 -64.22 13.06
C LYS A 154 9.02 -63.77 11.60
N THR A 155 9.11 -62.46 11.38
CA THR A 155 9.27 -61.94 10.03
C THR A 155 10.70 -62.07 9.50
N ARG A 156 11.74 -62.15 10.36
CA ARG A 156 13.14 -62.36 9.91
C ARG A 156 13.36 -63.70 9.20
N GLU A 157 12.58 -64.73 9.53
CA GLU A 157 12.60 -66.03 8.83
C GLU A 157 11.83 -66.02 7.50
N SER A 158 10.97 -65.01 7.25
CA SER A 158 10.12 -64.94 6.05
C SER A 158 10.33 -63.69 5.16
N LEU A 159 11.15 -62.72 5.60
CA LEU A 159 11.39 -61.43 4.93
C LEU A 159 12.81 -61.32 4.34
N VAL A 160 13.21 -62.24 3.46
CA VAL A 160 14.27 -61.93 2.49
C VAL A 160 13.70 -61.16 1.28
N SER A 161 12.37 -61.04 1.13
CA SER A 161 11.75 -60.54 -0.11
C SER A 161 10.80 -59.33 -0.01
N LEU A 162 10.45 -58.81 1.16
CA LEU A 162 9.46 -57.72 1.26
C LEU A 162 9.95 -56.59 2.19
N GLY A 163 10.04 -55.39 1.60
CA GLY A 163 10.69 -54.21 2.17
C GLY A 163 10.03 -53.59 3.42
N ARG A 164 10.75 -52.58 3.94
CA ARG A 164 10.53 -51.75 5.15
C ARG A 164 9.19 -51.90 5.88
N VAL A 165 9.27 -52.26 7.17
CA VAL A 165 8.19 -52.17 8.16
C VAL A 165 7.97 -50.71 8.55
N THR A 166 6.78 -50.15 8.28
CA THR A 166 6.31 -48.85 8.79
C THR A 166 5.18 -49.08 9.78
N GLY A 167 5.37 -48.69 11.04
CA GLY A 167 4.32 -48.70 12.07
C GLY A 167 3.62 -47.34 12.13
N PHE A 168 2.28 -47.35 12.12
CA PHE A 168 1.45 -46.18 12.42
C PHE A 168 0.77 -46.41 13.78
N LEU A 169 1.02 -45.51 14.73
CA LEU A 169 0.24 -45.40 15.97
C LEU A 169 -0.97 -44.52 15.67
N LEU A 170 -2.18 -45.08 15.73
CA LEU A 170 -3.41 -44.31 15.76
C LEU A 170 -3.63 -43.84 17.20
N SER A 171 -3.73 -42.53 17.40
CA SER A 171 -4.11 -41.89 18.67
C SER A 171 -5.62 -41.77 18.78
#